data_AF-A0A8J0TF68-F1
#
_entry.id   AF-A0A8J0TF68-F1
#
_cell.length_a   1.000
_cell.length_b   1.000
_cell.length_c   1.000
_cell.angle_alpha   90.00
_cell.angle_beta   90.00
_cell.angle_gamma   90.00
#
_symmetry.space_group_name_H-M   'P 1'
#
loop_
_entity.id
_entity.type
_entity.pdbx_description
1 polymer ?
#
loop_
_entity_poly.entity_id
_entity_poly.type
_entity_poly.pdbx_seq_one_letter_code
_entity_poly.pdbx_strand_id
1 'polypeptide(L)'
;MCMSFVIGLWLEQLFDKSVSVSQMAFTDHKDPRQTFLYQLSQKTGLEHFKNVILVSALQDHIVPYHSTRIEMCKAALKGDEIGTVYTEMLRNTLEPILNNKNCNFVRYDVSFDMPKSFNSFIGRTGHCAFVSSWQFLENFFHNAGLKYFE
;
A
#
# COMPACT_ATOMS: atom_id res chain seq x y z
N MET A 1 5.32 -2.42 -2.22
CA MET A 1 6.04 -3.68 -1.98
C MET A 1 5.76 -4.81 -3.00
N CYS A 2 4.83 -4.72 -3.96
CA CYS A 2 4.86 -5.66 -5.10
C CYS A 2 5.62 -5.00 -6.27
N MET A 3 6.81 -5.51 -6.61
CA MET A 3 7.76 -4.97 -7.60
C MET A 3 7.25 -5.09 -9.05
N SER A 4 6.12 -4.47 -9.38
CA SER A 4 5.85 -4.07 -10.76
C SER A 4 6.43 -2.68 -10.93
N PHE A 5 7.65 -2.62 -11.47
CA PHE A 5 8.41 -1.42 -11.79
C PHE A 5 7.50 -0.36 -12.44
N VAL A 6 7.08 0.64 -11.66
CA VAL A 6 6.54 1.88 -12.21
C VAL A 6 7.77 2.64 -12.72
N ILE A 7 7.87 2.84 -14.03
CA ILE A 7 8.97 3.55 -14.72
C ILE A 7 9.31 4.89 -14.01
N GLY A 8 8.36 5.50 -13.32
CA GLY A 8 8.56 6.68 -12.46
C GLY A 8 9.53 6.48 -11.30
N LEU A 9 9.47 5.38 -10.55
CA LEU A 9 10.40 5.11 -9.43
C LEU A 9 11.83 4.89 -9.92
N TRP A 10 12.00 4.26 -11.08
CA TRP A 10 13.31 4.09 -11.70
C TRP A 10 13.89 5.41 -12.22
N LEU A 11 13.05 6.26 -12.83
CA LEU A 11 13.44 7.61 -13.22
C LEU A 11 13.81 8.46 -12.00
N GLU A 12 13.05 8.40 -10.92
CA GLU A 12 13.38 9.14 -9.69
C GLU A 12 14.65 8.63 -9.03
N GLN A 13 14.94 7.32 -9.07
CA GLN A 13 16.24 6.78 -8.64
C GLN A 13 17.43 7.25 -9.50
N LEU A 14 17.19 7.55 -10.77
CA LEU A 14 18.22 8.09 -11.67
C LEU A 14 18.50 9.58 -11.40
N PHE A 15 17.49 10.34 -10.97
CA PHE A 15 17.62 11.79 -10.72
C PHE A 15 17.91 12.15 -9.27
N ASP A 16 17.50 11.32 -8.30
CA ASP A 16 17.68 11.56 -6.87
C ASP A 16 18.30 10.32 -6.17
N LYS A 17 19.50 10.49 -5.62
CA LYS A 17 20.27 9.45 -4.92
C LYS A 17 19.98 9.43 -3.42
N SER A 18 18.84 9.93 -2.98
CA SER A 18 18.51 9.97 -1.57
C SER A 18 18.35 8.55 -0.99
N VAL A 19 18.83 8.37 0.25
CA VAL A 19 18.73 7.09 0.97
C VAL A 19 17.27 6.64 1.09
N SER A 20 16.36 7.59 1.29
CA SER A 20 14.91 7.34 1.42
C SER A 20 14.29 6.75 0.15
N VAL A 21 14.71 7.19 -1.04
CA VAL A 21 14.22 6.64 -2.31
C VAL A 21 14.70 5.19 -2.50
N SER A 22 15.95 4.90 -2.14
CA SER A 22 16.47 3.52 -2.19
C SER A 22 15.77 2.59 -1.19
N GLN A 23 15.47 3.07 0.01
CA GLN A 23 14.71 2.33 1.02
C GLN A 23 13.28 2.05 0.56
N MET A 24 12.60 3.05 -0.03
CA MET A 24 11.24 2.88 -0.56
C MET A 24 11.20 1.88 -1.73
N ALA A 25 12.26 1.84 -2.53
CA ALA A 25 12.39 0.94 -3.66
C ALA A 25 12.92 -0.46 -3.28
N PHE A 26 13.21 -0.73 -2.00
CA PHE A 26 13.74 -2.00 -1.52
C PHE A 26 15.13 -2.36 -2.10
N THR A 27 15.96 -1.34 -2.37
CA THR A 27 17.30 -1.48 -2.98
C THR A 27 18.43 -0.97 -2.09
N ASP A 28 18.12 -0.66 -0.83
CA ASP A 28 19.07 -0.09 0.13
C ASP A 28 20.11 -1.10 0.63
N HIS A 29 19.86 -2.40 0.47
CA HIS A 29 20.79 -3.45 0.84
C HIS A 29 20.77 -4.63 -0.14
N LYS A 30 21.89 -5.36 -0.26
CA LYS A 30 22.00 -6.55 -1.13
C LYS A 30 21.22 -7.76 -0.61
N ASP A 31 21.29 -7.97 0.70
CA ASP A 31 20.42 -8.94 1.39
C ASP A 31 19.05 -8.29 1.63
N PRO A 32 17.97 -8.84 1.04
CA PRO A 32 16.61 -8.29 1.15
C PRO A 32 16.09 -8.28 2.59
N ARG A 33 16.57 -9.15 3.50
CA ARG A 33 16.17 -9.17 4.92
C ARG A 33 16.87 -8.11 5.77
N GLN A 34 17.89 -7.45 5.23
CA GLN A 34 18.57 -6.35 5.90
C GLN A 34 18.10 -4.98 5.39
N THR A 35 17.15 -4.96 4.45
CA THR A 35 16.54 -3.72 3.97
C THR A 35 15.74 -3.05 5.09
N PHE A 36 15.70 -1.72 5.06
CA PHE A 36 14.94 -0.93 6.02
C PHE A 36 13.47 -1.35 6.09
N LEU A 37 12.84 -1.58 4.93
CA LEU A 37 11.44 -1.98 4.83
C LEU A 37 11.18 -3.36 5.45
N TYR A 38 12.10 -4.31 5.29
CA TYR A 38 11.98 -5.61 5.96
C TYR A 38 12.08 -5.46 7.47
N GLN A 39 13.08 -4.74 7.97
CA GLN A 39 13.25 -4.50 9.40
C GLN A 39 12.06 -3.74 9.99
N LEU A 40 11.48 -2.80 9.23
CA LEU A 40 10.27 -2.07 9.62
C LEU A 40 9.06 -3.01 9.72
N SER A 41 8.92 -3.98 8.82
CA SER A 41 7.82 -4.95 8.88
C SER A 41 7.81 -5.78 10.17
N GLN A 42 8.99 -5.98 10.79
CA GLN A 42 9.13 -6.73 12.04
C GLN A 42 8.81 -5.89 13.29
N LYS A 43 8.67 -4.57 13.15
CA LYS A 43 8.34 -3.70 14.27
C LYS A 43 6.83 -3.70 14.49
N THR A 44 6.47 -3.70 15.77
CA THR A 44 5.08 -3.49 16.21
C THR A 44 4.61 -2.10 15.80
N GLY A 45 3.37 -1.96 15.36
CA GLY A 45 2.83 -0.68 14.93
C GLY A 45 1.32 -0.68 14.77
N LEU A 46 0.82 -1.34 13.74
CA LEU A 46 -0.59 -1.27 13.34
C LEU A 46 -1.54 -1.92 14.36
N GLU A 47 -1.06 -2.91 15.12
CA GLU A 47 -1.82 -3.59 16.16
C GLU A 47 -2.12 -2.73 17.40
N HIS A 48 -1.45 -1.58 17.55
CA HIS A 48 -1.73 -0.63 18.64
C HIS A 48 -3.01 0.17 18.40
N PHE A 49 -3.54 0.17 17.18
CA PHE A 49 -4.75 0.89 16.83
C PHE A 49 -5.99 0.00 17.04
N LYS A 50 -7.05 0.57 17.62
CA LYS A 50 -8.36 -0.10 17.76
C LYS A 50 -8.99 -0.40 16.40
N ASN A 51 -8.81 0.50 15.42
CA ASN A 51 -9.37 0.37 14.08
C ASN A 51 -8.30 0.71 13.04
N VAL A 52 -8.03 -0.22 12.13
CA VAL A 52 -7.11 -0.04 10.98
C VAL A 52 -7.93 -0.19 9.71
N ILE A 53 -8.12 0.92 9.01
CA ILE A 53 -8.94 1.00 7.80
C ILE A 53 -8.01 1.27 6.62
N LEU A 54 -7.92 0.32 5.70
CA LEU A 54 -7.20 0.50 4.44
C LEU A 54 -8.21 0.83 3.35
N VAL A 55 -8.01 1.93 2.65
CA VAL A 55 -8.85 2.31 1.52
C VAL A 55 -8.01 2.34 0.26
N SER A 56 -8.40 1.55 -0.74
CA SER A 56 -7.71 1.42 -2.02
C SER A 56 -8.61 1.85 -3.18
N ALA A 57 -8.04 2.59 -4.13
CA ALA A 57 -8.69 2.92 -5.40
C ALA A 57 -8.13 2.02 -6.51
N LEU A 58 -9.01 1.40 -7.32
CA LEU A 58 -8.59 0.54 -8.43
C LEU A 58 -7.84 1.30 -9.54
N GLN A 59 -8.01 2.63 -9.60
CA GLN A 59 -7.38 3.51 -10.59
C GLN A 59 -6.06 4.14 -10.10
N ASP A 60 -5.53 3.73 -8.93
CA ASP A 60 -4.23 4.20 -8.45
C ASP A 60 -3.09 3.45 -9.16
N HIS A 61 -2.36 4.18 -10.03
CA HIS A 61 -1.22 3.65 -10.77
C HIS A 61 0.14 4.06 -10.17
N ILE A 62 0.16 4.75 -9.02
CA ILE A 62 1.41 5.16 -8.36
C ILE A 62 1.95 4.02 -7.50
N VAL A 63 1.07 3.33 -6.78
CA VAL A 63 1.45 2.21 -5.92
C VAL A 63 0.83 0.91 -6.46
N PRO A 64 1.62 -0.17 -6.62
CA PRO A 64 1.09 -1.46 -7.03
C PRO A 64 -0.06 -1.89 -6.12
N TYR A 65 -1.24 -2.15 -6.69
CA TYR A 65 -2.52 -2.41 -6.02
C TYR A 65 -2.43 -3.30 -4.77
N HIS A 66 -1.63 -4.37 -4.84
CA HIS A 66 -1.43 -5.31 -3.73
C HIS A 66 -0.69 -4.71 -2.53
N SER A 67 0.16 -3.71 -2.73
CA SER A 67 0.89 -3.02 -1.67
C SER A 67 -0.04 -2.12 -0.87
N THR A 68 -0.94 -1.40 -1.54
CA THR A 68 -1.92 -0.48 -0.92
C THR A 68 -2.87 -1.23 0.02
N ARG A 69 -3.11 -2.51 -0.25
CA ARG A 69 -4.01 -3.37 0.53
C ARG A 69 -3.28 -4.22 1.57
N ILE A 70 -1.95 -4.16 1.63
CA ILE A 70 -1.10 -5.07 2.40
C ILE A 70 -1.57 -6.51 2.13
N GLU A 71 -1.53 -6.91 0.85
CA GLU A 71 -2.08 -8.18 0.38
C GLU A 71 -1.04 -8.97 -0.43
N MET A 72 -1.15 -10.29 -0.38
CA MET A 72 -0.34 -11.19 -1.18
C MET A 72 -0.51 -10.89 -2.67
N CYS A 73 0.61 -10.79 -3.40
CA CYS A 73 0.57 -10.61 -4.84
C CYS A 73 0.95 -11.90 -5.57
N LYS A 74 0.38 -12.09 -6.76
CA LYS A 74 0.61 -13.30 -7.58
C LYS A 74 2.08 -13.53 -7.94
N ALA A 75 2.87 -12.45 -8.00
CA ALA A 75 4.31 -12.53 -8.20
C ALA A 75 5.02 -13.22 -7.03
N ALA A 76 4.61 -12.95 -5.78
CA ALA A 76 5.20 -13.57 -4.59
C ALA A 76 4.88 -15.07 -4.49
N LEU A 77 3.76 -15.51 -5.08
CA LEU A 77 3.39 -16.93 -5.14
C LEU A 77 4.29 -17.75 -6.07
N LYS A 78 5.16 -17.12 -6.87
CA LYS A 78 6.13 -17.82 -7.71
C LYS A 78 7.28 -18.45 -6.91
N GLY A 79 7.43 -18.09 -5.63
CA GLY A 79 8.36 -18.75 -4.71
C GLY A 79 9.84 -18.46 -4.98
N ASP A 80 10.15 -17.36 -5.65
CA ASP A 80 11.51 -16.84 -5.69
C ASP A 80 11.93 -16.29 -4.31
N GLU A 81 13.23 -16.06 -4.13
CA GLU A 81 13.78 -15.55 -2.86
C GLU A 81 13.08 -14.24 -2.45
N ILE A 82 12.86 -13.33 -3.41
CA ILE A 82 12.18 -12.05 -3.18
C ILE A 82 10.71 -12.27 -2.81
N GLY A 83 10.00 -13.19 -3.46
CA GLY A 83 8.61 -13.53 -3.12
C GLY A 83 8.46 -14.12 -1.73
N THR A 84 9.45 -14.90 -1.29
CA THR A 84 9.50 -15.45 0.08
C THR A 84 9.67 -14.32 1.09
N VAL A 85 10.64 -13.42 0.88
CA VAL A 85 10.85 -12.25 1.76
C VAL A 85 9.62 -11.33 1.78
N TYR A 86 8.97 -11.11 0.63
CA TYR A 86 7.72 -10.35 0.57
C TYR A 86 6.61 -10.99 1.41
N THR A 87 6.49 -12.32 1.35
CA THR A 87 5.52 -13.07 2.15
C THR A 87 5.81 -12.95 3.65
N GLU A 88 7.09 -13.01 4.04
CA GLU A 88 7.52 -12.78 5.43
C GLU A 88 7.12 -11.37 5.91
N MET A 89 7.42 -10.33 5.13
CA MET A 89 7.07 -8.94 5.50
C MET A 89 5.57 -8.73 5.66
N LEU A 90 4.78 -9.30 4.76
CA LEU A 90 3.32 -9.25 4.85
C LEU A 90 2.81 -9.93 6.13
N ARG A 91 3.34 -11.11 6.48
CA ARG A 91 2.97 -11.81 7.70
C ARG A 91 3.34 -11.02 8.94
N ASN A 92 4.57 -10.50 9.00
CA ASN A 92 5.03 -9.69 10.13
C ASN A 92 4.10 -8.48 10.38
N THR A 93 3.51 -7.92 9.32
CA THR A 93 2.61 -6.77 9.42
C THR A 93 1.16 -7.17 9.73
N LEU A 94 0.64 -8.23 9.10
CA LEU A 94 -0.77 -8.61 9.18
C LEU A 94 -1.11 -9.53 10.35
N GLU A 95 -0.23 -10.47 10.70
CA GLU A 95 -0.50 -11.44 11.77
C GLU A 95 -0.77 -10.76 13.12
N PRO A 96 0.00 -9.73 13.57
CA PRO A 96 -0.29 -9.04 14.82
C PRO A 96 -1.66 -8.37 14.82
N ILE A 97 -2.08 -7.81 13.69
CA ILE A 97 -3.39 -7.15 13.52
C ILE A 97 -4.50 -8.20 13.57
N LEU A 98 -4.40 -9.26 12.77
CA LEU A 98 -5.44 -10.29 12.63
C LEU A 98 -5.60 -11.15 13.87
N ASN A 99 -4.53 -11.35 14.65
CA ASN A 99 -4.58 -12.09 15.91
C ASN A 99 -5.05 -11.22 17.09
N ASN A 100 -5.08 -9.90 16.94
CA ASN A 100 -5.56 -8.99 17.97
C ASN A 100 -7.08 -8.83 17.90
N LYS A 101 -7.79 -9.49 18.83
CA LYS A 101 -9.27 -9.42 18.92
C LYS A 101 -9.81 -8.02 19.22
N ASN A 102 -8.97 -7.13 19.71
CA ASN A 102 -9.32 -5.74 20.02
C ASN A 102 -9.00 -4.79 18.86
N CYS A 103 -8.52 -5.31 17.72
CA CYS A 103 -8.21 -4.54 16.53
C CYS A 103 -9.19 -4.90 15.41
N ASN A 104 -9.95 -3.92 14.94
CA ASN A 104 -10.78 -4.06 13.75
C ASN A 104 -9.97 -3.71 12.51
N PHE A 105 -9.77 -4.68 11.63
CA PHE A 105 -9.07 -4.49 10.37
C PHE A 105 -10.03 -4.60 9.19
N VAL A 106 -10.15 -3.53 8.41
CA VAL A 106 -11.11 -3.45 7.31
C VAL A 106 -10.46 -2.88 6.06
N ARG A 107 -10.78 -3.49 4.92
CA ARG A 107 -10.35 -3.02 3.59
C ARG A 107 -11.56 -2.55 2.80
N TYR A 108 -11.48 -1.34 2.26
CA TYR A 108 -12.49 -0.77 1.37
C TYR A 108 -11.91 -0.55 -0.02
N ASP A 109 -12.63 -1.04 -1.02
CA ASP A 109 -12.35 -0.75 -2.42
C ASP A 109 -13.25 0.35 -2.93
N VAL A 110 -12.63 1.31 -3.59
CA VAL A 110 -13.31 2.45 -4.17
C VAL A 110 -13.08 2.42 -5.67
N SER A 111 -14.18 2.39 -6.42
CA SER A 111 -14.16 2.55 -7.86
C SER A 111 -14.89 3.83 -8.21
N PHE A 112 -14.22 4.71 -8.96
CA PHE A 112 -14.88 5.86 -9.56
C PHE A 112 -15.40 5.46 -10.94
N ASP A 113 -16.69 5.66 -11.20
CA ASP A 113 -17.26 5.63 -12.54
C ASP A 113 -16.81 6.89 -13.30
N MET A 114 -15.54 6.89 -13.73
CA MET A 114 -15.02 7.93 -14.59
C MET A 114 -15.46 7.65 -16.04
N PRO A 115 -16.07 8.60 -16.76
CA PRO A 115 -16.35 8.44 -18.17
C PRO A 115 -15.04 8.20 -18.93
N LYS A 116 -15.04 7.22 -19.85
CA LYS A 116 -13.89 6.75 -20.66
C LYS A 116 -13.37 7.81 -21.63
N SER A 117 -12.88 8.93 -21.11
CA SER A 117 -12.21 9.98 -21.87
C SER A 117 -10.71 9.79 -21.73
N PHE A 118 -10.03 9.68 -22.88
CA PHE A 118 -8.61 9.45 -23.10
C PHE A 118 -7.63 10.45 -22.43
N ASN A 119 -8.09 11.35 -21.55
CA ASN A 119 -7.27 12.32 -20.83
C ASN A 119 -6.89 11.89 -19.40
N SER A 120 -7.33 10.73 -18.91
CA SER A 120 -6.95 10.19 -17.58
C SER A 120 -5.54 9.59 -17.53
N PHE A 121 -4.67 9.89 -18.51
CA PHE A 121 -3.32 9.34 -18.66
C PHE A 121 -2.25 10.04 -17.79
N ILE A 122 -2.60 10.55 -16.62
CA ILE A 122 -1.59 11.00 -15.66
C ILE A 122 -1.92 10.35 -14.32
N GLY A 123 -1.13 9.33 -13.98
CA GLY A 123 -1.20 8.59 -12.72
C GLY A 123 -1.08 9.45 -11.45
N ARG A 124 -0.80 10.76 -11.57
CA ARG A 124 -0.84 11.72 -10.46
C ARG A 124 -2.26 12.13 -10.05
N THR A 125 -3.26 12.03 -10.93
CA THR A 125 -4.60 12.57 -10.64
C THR A 125 -5.42 11.61 -9.77
N GLY A 126 -5.28 10.29 -9.89
CA GLY A 126 -6.08 9.33 -9.11
C GLY A 126 -5.80 9.36 -7.61
N HIS A 127 -4.52 9.43 -7.22
CA HIS A 127 -4.11 9.37 -5.82
C HIS A 127 -4.45 10.66 -5.04
N CYS A 128 -4.12 11.83 -5.59
CA CYS A 128 -4.48 13.11 -4.95
C CYS A 128 -5.97 13.43 -5.09
N ALA A 129 -6.67 13.05 -6.17
CA ALA A 129 -8.12 13.29 -6.29
C ALA A 129 -8.95 12.44 -5.32
N PHE A 130 -8.45 11.27 -4.90
CA PHE A 130 -9.12 10.41 -3.94
C PHE A 130 -9.24 11.07 -2.56
N VAL A 131 -8.13 11.55 -1.99
CA VAL A 131 -8.10 12.22 -0.68
C VAL A 131 -8.64 13.66 -0.75
N SER A 132 -8.55 14.32 -1.91
CA SER A 132 -9.08 15.68 -2.09
C SER A 132 -10.55 15.75 -2.52
N SER A 133 -11.17 14.61 -2.84
CA SER A 133 -12.60 14.50 -3.10
C SER A 133 -13.36 14.56 -1.78
N TRP A 134 -13.76 15.77 -1.40
CA TRP A 134 -14.61 15.99 -0.22
C TRP A 134 -15.88 15.13 -0.27
N GLN A 135 -16.49 14.99 -1.44
CA GLN A 135 -17.70 14.19 -1.66
C GLN A 135 -17.47 12.71 -1.40
N PHE A 136 -16.30 12.16 -1.75
CA PHE A 136 -15.97 10.78 -1.42
C PHE A 136 -15.77 10.61 0.09
N LEU A 137 -14.98 11.47 0.72
CA LEU A 137 -14.73 11.40 2.16
C LEU A 137 -16.04 11.53 2.94
N GLU A 138 -16.88 12.49 2.59
CA GLU A 138 -18.18 12.71 3.23
C GLU A 138 -19.08 11.47 3.08
N ASN A 139 -19.23 10.93 1.87
CA ASN A 139 -20.01 9.70 1.65
C ASN A 139 -19.39 8.48 2.36
N PHE A 140 -18.07 8.35 2.38
CA PHE A 140 -17.39 7.25 3.03
C PHE A 140 -17.60 7.30 4.54
N PHE A 141 -17.33 8.44 5.17
CA PHE A 141 -17.54 8.59 6.61
C PHE A 141 -19.02 8.42 6.96
N HIS A 142 -19.93 9.06 6.22
CA HIS A 142 -21.37 8.98 6.50
C HIS A 142 -21.93 7.55 6.40
N ASN A 143 -21.51 6.78 5.38
CA ASN A 143 -22.11 5.46 5.13
C ASN A 143 -21.33 4.28 5.71
N ALA A 144 -20.02 4.42 5.94
CA ALA A 144 -19.14 3.29 6.27
C ALA A 144 -18.13 3.59 7.38
N GLY A 145 -17.58 4.81 7.43
CA GLY A 145 -16.45 5.16 8.29
C GLY A 145 -16.83 5.50 9.73
N LEU A 146 -17.94 6.20 9.96
CA LEU A 146 -18.31 6.73 11.29
C LEU A 146 -18.42 5.67 12.38
N LYS A 147 -18.89 4.46 12.05
CA LYS A 147 -19.00 3.32 12.99
C LYS A 147 -17.67 2.87 13.61
N TYR A 148 -16.52 3.29 13.05
CA TYR A 148 -15.20 2.98 13.58
C TYR A 148 -14.61 4.12 14.45
N PHE A 149 -15.31 5.25 14.59
CA PHE A 149 -14.88 6.39 15.41
C PHE A 149 -15.78 6.64 16.64
N GLU A 150 -16.71 5.71 16.91
CA GLU A 150 -17.48 5.61 18.15
C GLU A 150 -16.69 4.86 19.26
#